data_AF-K0IIQ1-F1
#
_entry.id   AF-K0IIQ1-F1
#
_cell.length_a   1.000
_cell.length_b   1.000
_cell.length_c   1.000
_cell.angle_alpha   90.00
_cell.angle_beta   90.00
_cell.angle_gamma   90.00
#
_symmetry.space_group_name_H-M   'P 1'
#
loop_
_entity.id
_entity.type
_entity.pdbx_description
1 polymer ?
#
loop_
_entity_poly.entity_id
_entity_poly.type
_entity_poly.pdbx_seq_one_letter_code
_entity_poly.pdbx_strand_id
1 'polypeptide(L)'
;MTLSERGGEIAAIIGIILVAFFFYTHQAWCTGFFTSASASTEAFLLYGSILTGMAEPVARLATGRRNISRLPELATSIFWIVSSVWLFYVFPFNFAHFADVVPEFLRFLVSWITNDIARILFILGILGGVAFISVNVMLYLKVRRLLHQQAVPSS
;
A
#
# COMPACT_ATOMS: atom_id res chain seq x y z
N MET A 1 -8.29 22.21 3.57
CA MET A 1 -6.92 21.78 3.24
C MET A 1 -6.11 22.99 2.81
N THR A 2 -4.90 23.11 3.34
CA THR A 2 -3.91 24.07 2.87
C THR A 2 -3.32 23.62 1.51
N LEU A 3 -2.59 24.51 0.85
CA LEU A 3 -1.96 24.22 -0.45
C LEU A 3 -0.88 23.12 -0.33
N SER A 4 -0.15 23.10 0.80
CA SER A 4 0.85 22.07 1.09
C SER A 4 0.21 20.69 1.34
N GLU A 5 -0.92 20.64 2.04
CA GLU A 5 -1.68 19.40 2.24
C GLU A 5 -2.17 18.83 0.91
N ARG A 6 -2.67 19.68 0.02
CA ARG A 6 -3.09 19.25 -1.34
C ARG A 6 -1.93 18.72 -2.15
N GLY A 7 -0.78 19.39 -2.09
CA GLY A 7 0.45 18.92 -2.74
C GLY A 7 0.88 17.54 -2.24
N GLY A 8 0.78 17.30 -0.93
CA GLY A 8 1.10 16.00 -0.33
C GLY A 8 0.22 14.86 -0.84
N GLU A 9 -1.10 15.05 -0.92
CA GLU A 9 -2.01 14.01 -1.41
C GLU A 9 -1.81 13.73 -2.91
N ILE A 10 -1.56 14.77 -3.72
CA ILE A 10 -1.24 14.61 -5.15
C ILE A 10 0.08 13.85 -5.32
N ALA A 11 1.10 14.21 -4.56
CA ALA A 11 2.39 13.52 -4.59
C ALA A 11 2.24 12.03 -4.21
N ALA A 12 1.41 11.71 -3.20
CA ALA A 12 1.11 10.34 -2.82
C ALA A 12 0.44 9.56 -3.97
N ILE A 13 -0.56 10.16 -4.63
CA ILE A 13 -1.22 9.56 -5.80
C ILE A 13 -0.23 9.30 -6.94
N ILE A 14 0.61 10.28 -7.27
CA ILE A 14 1.64 10.14 -8.31
C ILE A 14 2.60 9.00 -7.94
N GLY A 15 3.05 8.94 -6.68
CA GLY A 15 3.91 7.87 -6.19
C GLY A 15 3.28 6.48 -6.37
N ILE A 16 1.99 6.33 -6.03
CA ILE A 16 1.27 5.06 -6.19
C ILE A 16 1.15 4.68 -7.68
N ILE A 17 0.85 5.64 -8.55
CA ILE A 17 0.79 5.41 -10.00
C ILE A 17 2.16 4.97 -10.54
N LEU A 18 3.25 5.61 -10.10
CA LEU A 18 4.61 5.24 -10.51
C LEU A 18 4.97 3.82 -10.06
N VAL A 19 4.60 3.43 -8.85
CA VAL A 19 4.80 2.06 -8.35
C VAL A 19 3.99 1.05 -9.15
N ALA A 20 2.70 1.33 -9.42
CA ALA A 20 1.88 0.48 -10.26
C ALA A 20 2.44 0.35 -11.68
N PHE A 21 2.88 1.47 -12.26
CA PHE A 21 3.48 1.52 -13.58
C PHE A 21 4.79 0.72 -13.65
N PHE A 22 5.64 0.82 -12.61
CA PHE A 22 6.87 0.03 -12.50
C PHE A 22 6.59 -1.48 -12.61
N PHE A 23 5.64 -2.00 -11.84
CA PHE A 23 5.28 -3.42 -11.94
C PHE A 23 4.61 -3.77 -13.27
N TYR A 24 3.79 -2.87 -13.81
CA TYR A 24 3.21 -3.04 -15.13
C TYR A 24 4.26 -3.16 -16.23
N THR A 25 5.32 -2.35 -16.21
CA THR A 25 6.40 -2.43 -17.20
C THR A 25 7.13 -3.78 -17.15
N HIS A 26 7.35 -4.35 -15.97
CA HIS A 26 7.92 -5.70 -15.82
C HIS A 26 7.05 -6.77 -16.49
N GLN A 27 5.72 -6.67 -16.40
CA GLN A 27 4.78 -7.58 -17.06
C GLN A 27 4.71 -7.34 -18.56
N ALA A 28 4.58 -6.09 -18.99
CA ALA A 28 4.44 -5.73 -20.40
C ALA A 28 5.68 -6.09 -21.22
N TRP A 29 6.87 -6.00 -20.62
CA TRP A 29 8.14 -6.31 -21.28
C TRP A 29 8.64 -7.74 -21.02
N CYS A 30 7.87 -8.56 -20.30
CA CYS A 30 8.22 -9.96 -20.00
C CYS A 30 9.65 -10.12 -19.46
N THR A 31 10.07 -9.20 -18.58
CA THR A 31 11.45 -9.14 -18.04
C THR A 31 11.90 -10.40 -17.29
N GLY A 32 10.96 -11.27 -16.90
CA GLY A 32 11.22 -12.41 -16.03
C GLY A 32 11.05 -12.11 -14.54
N PHE A 33 10.75 -10.87 -14.17
CA PHE A 33 10.44 -10.49 -12.78
C PHE A 33 9.17 -11.20 -12.26
N PHE A 34 8.14 -11.31 -13.09
CA PHE A 34 6.96 -12.12 -12.79
C PHE A 34 7.20 -13.55 -13.27
N THR A 35 7.26 -14.50 -12.34
CA THR A 35 7.41 -15.92 -12.66
C THR A 35 6.13 -16.47 -13.31
N SER A 36 6.19 -17.63 -13.98
CA SER A 36 5.05 -18.25 -14.66
C SER A 36 3.84 -18.60 -13.77
N ALA A 37 3.98 -18.46 -12.44
CA ALA A 37 2.91 -18.53 -11.46
C ALA A 37 2.10 -17.23 -11.34
N SER A 38 2.42 -16.19 -12.12
CA SER A 38 1.71 -14.92 -12.15
C SER A 38 0.41 -15.06 -12.95
N ALA A 39 -0.58 -15.72 -12.35
CA ALA A 39 -1.92 -15.82 -12.90
C ALA A 39 -2.67 -14.50 -12.71
N SER A 40 -3.90 -14.45 -13.23
CA SER A 40 -4.81 -13.31 -13.07
C SER A 40 -5.03 -12.94 -11.59
N THR A 41 -4.96 -13.91 -10.68
CA THR A 41 -5.12 -13.72 -9.24
C THR A 41 -3.97 -12.92 -8.63
N GLU A 42 -2.71 -13.27 -8.90
CA GLU A 42 -1.53 -12.57 -8.36
C GLU A 42 -1.47 -11.13 -8.87
N ALA A 43 -1.78 -10.93 -10.15
CA ALA A 43 -1.88 -9.60 -10.73
C ALA A 43 -3.00 -8.78 -10.05
N PHE A 44 -4.18 -9.37 -9.88
CA PHE A 44 -5.29 -8.71 -9.18
C PHE A 44 -4.93 -8.30 -7.75
N LEU A 45 -4.29 -9.20 -6.99
CA LEU A 45 -3.89 -8.93 -5.61
C LEU A 45 -2.78 -7.86 -5.53
N LEU A 46 -1.80 -7.90 -6.42
CA LEU A 46 -0.73 -6.90 -6.46
C LEU A 46 -1.27 -5.52 -6.87
N TYR A 47 -1.92 -5.41 -8.03
CA TYR A 47 -2.42 -4.12 -8.50
C TYR A 47 -3.56 -3.60 -7.62
N GLY A 48 -4.46 -4.48 -7.18
CA GLY A 48 -5.50 -4.12 -6.23
C GLY A 48 -4.92 -3.55 -4.95
N SER A 49 -3.89 -4.17 -4.37
CA SER A 49 -3.30 -3.71 -3.10
C SER A 49 -2.55 -2.39 -3.26
N ILE A 50 -1.90 -2.16 -4.41
CA ILE A 50 -1.27 -0.88 -4.74
C ILE A 50 -2.34 0.21 -4.93
N LEU A 51 -3.35 -0.04 -5.77
CA LEU A 51 -4.36 0.95 -6.14
C LEU A 51 -5.32 1.27 -5.00
N THR A 52 -5.60 0.33 -4.11
CA THR A 52 -6.38 0.61 -2.89
C THR A 52 -5.68 1.60 -1.96
N GLY A 53 -4.35 1.73 -2.04
CA GLY A 53 -3.59 2.80 -1.39
C GLY A 53 -3.98 4.21 -1.85
N MET A 54 -4.62 4.35 -3.02
CA MET A 54 -5.12 5.64 -3.51
C MET A 54 -6.43 6.07 -2.86
N ALA A 55 -7.18 5.15 -2.24
CA ALA A 55 -8.51 5.43 -1.73
C ALA A 55 -8.52 6.58 -0.71
N GLU A 56 -7.53 6.59 0.18
CA GLU A 56 -7.33 7.62 1.19
C GLU A 56 -7.03 9.02 0.61
N PRO A 57 -5.94 9.22 -0.18
CA PRO A 57 -5.63 10.53 -0.73
C PRO A 57 -6.73 11.04 -1.67
N VAL A 58 -7.38 10.16 -2.42
CA VAL A 58 -8.53 10.51 -3.28
C VAL A 58 -9.71 10.99 -2.43
N ALA A 59 -10.08 10.26 -1.37
CA ALA A 59 -11.16 10.65 -0.48
C ALA A 59 -10.88 11.99 0.22
N ARG A 60 -9.63 12.23 0.64
CA ARG A 60 -9.20 13.50 1.26
C ARG A 60 -9.24 14.66 0.28
N LEU A 61 -8.79 14.47 -0.95
CA LEU A 61 -8.88 15.49 -2.00
C LEU A 61 -10.34 15.81 -2.37
N ALA A 62 -11.19 14.80 -2.50
CA ALA A 62 -12.59 14.96 -2.90
C ALA A 62 -13.44 15.62 -1.81
N THR A 63 -13.25 15.24 -0.54
CA THR A 63 -14.12 15.68 0.55
C THR A 63 -13.54 16.82 1.39
N GLY A 64 -12.23 17.07 1.30
CA GLY A 64 -11.50 18.01 2.16
C GLY A 64 -11.50 17.65 3.65
N ARG A 65 -12.01 16.45 4.00
CA ARG A 65 -12.23 15.98 5.38
C ARG A 65 -11.43 14.72 5.62
N ARG A 66 -10.57 14.75 6.65
CA ARG A 66 -9.69 13.63 7.02
C ARG A 66 -10.39 12.45 7.70
N ASN A 67 -11.67 12.58 8.07
CA ASN A 67 -12.33 11.67 9.02
C ASN A 67 -13.54 10.91 8.44
N ILE A 68 -13.83 11.00 7.13
CA ILE A 68 -15.02 10.37 6.50
C ILE A 68 -14.77 8.92 6.05
N SER A 69 -13.52 8.45 6.00
CA SER A 69 -13.11 7.25 5.25
C SER A 69 -12.83 6.00 6.09
N ARG A 70 -13.28 5.89 7.34
CA ARG A 70 -12.85 4.78 8.23
C ARG A 70 -13.23 3.37 7.78
N LEU A 71 -14.44 3.19 7.25
CA LEU A 71 -14.90 1.89 6.73
C LEU A 71 -14.12 1.48 5.47
N PRO A 72 -13.98 2.36 4.46
CA PRO A 72 -13.08 2.13 3.34
C PRO A 72 -11.63 1.85 3.76
N GLU A 73 -11.07 2.61 4.70
CA GLU A 73 -9.70 2.42 5.21
C GLU A 73 -9.49 1.04 5.83
N LEU A 74 -10.45 0.55 6.61
CA LEU A 74 -10.35 -0.78 7.18
C LEU A 74 -10.41 -1.86 6.08
N ALA A 75 -11.30 -1.71 5.11
CA ALA A 75 -11.44 -2.64 3.99
C ALA A 75 -10.16 -2.68 3.13
N THR A 76 -9.59 -1.53 2.79
CA THR A 76 -8.34 -1.45 2.03
C THR A 76 -7.16 -2.04 2.81
N SER A 77 -7.10 -1.79 4.12
CA SER A 77 -6.03 -2.33 4.96
C SER A 77 -6.13 -3.85 5.11
N ILE A 78 -7.33 -4.40 5.30
CA ILE A 78 -7.56 -5.86 5.31
C ILE A 78 -7.18 -6.46 3.96
N PHE A 79 -7.65 -5.86 2.86
CA PHE A 79 -7.34 -6.33 1.51
C PHE A 79 -5.83 -6.31 1.25
N TRP A 80 -5.13 -5.27 1.69
CA TRP A 80 -3.69 -5.16 1.59
C TRP A 80 -2.96 -6.26 2.36
N ILE A 81 -3.39 -6.55 3.60
CA ILE A 81 -2.79 -7.65 4.40
C ILE A 81 -3.01 -8.99 3.72
N VAL A 82 -4.26 -9.31 3.33
CA VAL A 82 -4.59 -10.59 2.68
C VAL A 82 -3.81 -10.75 1.38
N SER A 83 -3.75 -9.72 0.56
CA SER A 83 -2.97 -9.71 -0.68
C SER A 83 -1.48 -9.92 -0.41
N SER A 84 -0.93 -9.23 0.59
CA SER A 84 0.49 -9.34 0.95
C SER A 84 0.83 -10.73 1.48
N VAL A 85 -0.03 -11.35 2.29
CA VAL A 85 0.16 -12.71 2.79
C VAL A 85 0.10 -13.73 1.64
N TRP A 86 -0.86 -13.60 0.72
CA TRP A 86 -0.94 -14.46 -0.45
C TRP A 86 0.30 -14.33 -1.35
N LEU A 87 0.69 -13.10 -1.69
CA LEU A 87 1.86 -12.81 -2.51
C LEU A 87 3.16 -13.25 -1.83
N PHE A 88 3.23 -13.22 -0.50
CA PHE A 88 4.36 -13.77 0.25
C PHE A 88 4.40 -15.31 0.18
N TYR A 89 3.24 -15.97 0.28
CA TYR A 89 3.14 -17.43 0.23
C TYR A 89 3.49 -17.98 -1.16
N VAL A 90 2.88 -17.43 -2.21
CA VAL A 90 3.15 -17.85 -3.61
C VAL A 90 4.50 -17.34 -4.08
N PHE A 91 4.89 -16.13 -3.63
CA PHE A 91 6.11 -15.42 -4.02
C PHE A 91 6.37 -15.45 -5.53
N PRO A 92 5.50 -14.84 -6.35
CA PRO A 92 5.59 -14.93 -7.81
C PRO A 92 6.72 -14.07 -8.41
N PHE A 93 7.65 -13.57 -7.59
CA PHE A 93 8.65 -12.58 -7.99
C PHE A 93 10.05 -13.17 -8.12
N ASN A 94 10.79 -12.71 -9.12
CA ASN A 94 12.21 -12.95 -9.31
C ASN A 94 12.98 -11.63 -9.32
N PHE A 95 13.53 -11.27 -8.16
CA PHE A 95 14.22 -10.00 -7.96
C PHE A 95 15.54 -9.86 -8.72
N ALA A 96 16.06 -10.94 -9.32
CA ALA A 96 17.17 -10.84 -10.27
C ALA A 96 16.88 -9.87 -11.43
N HIS A 97 15.60 -9.75 -11.82
CA HIS A 97 15.14 -8.88 -12.89
C HIS A 97 14.60 -7.53 -12.41
N PHE A 98 14.61 -7.25 -11.11
CA PHE A 98 13.95 -6.05 -10.54
C PHE A 98 14.54 -4.73 -11.07
N ALA A 99 15.83 -4.72 -11.44
CA ALA A 99 16.49 -3.54 -11.98
C ALA A 99 16.31 -3.35 -13.50
N ASP A 100 15.68 -4.30 -14.20
CA ASP A 100 15.68 -4.34 -15.67
C ASP A 100 14.91 -3.18 -16.31
N VAL A 101 13.84 -2.72 -15.66
CA VAL A 101 13.02 -1.58 -16.12
C VAL A 101 13.60 -0.22 -15.72
N VAL A 102 14.65 -0.22 -14.88
CA VAL A 102 15.27 1.00 -14.36
C VAL A 102 16.42 1.43 -15.28
N PRO A 103 16.55 2.73 -15.58
CA PRO A 103 17.71 3.26 -16.30
C PRO A 103 19.02 2.87 -15.65
N GLU A 104 20.06 2.60 -16.44
CA GLU A 104 21.32 2.02 -15.96
C GLU A 104 21.96 2.80 -14.79
N PHE A 105 21.92 4.13 -14.86
CA PHE A 105 22.46 5.01 -13.81
C PHE A 105 21.69 4.95 -12.47
N LEU A 106 20.46 4.42 -12.44
CA LEU A 106 19.64 4.24 -11.23
C LEU A 106 19.61 2.80 -10.73
N ARG A 107 20.14 1.83 -11.50
CA ARG A 107 20.07 0.40 -11.14
C ARG A 107 20.71 0.11 -9.79
N PHE A 108 21.76 0.84 -9.41
CA PHE A 108 22.44 0.67 -8.13
C PHE A 108 21.51 0.87 -6.92
N LEU A 109 20.41 1.62 -7.06
CA LEU A 109 19.45 1.87 -5.99
C LEU A 109 18.63 0.62 -5.63
N VAL A 110 18.49 -0.31 -6.58
CA VAL A 110 17.56 -1.44 -6.46
C VAL A 110 18.21 -2.81 -6.72
N SER A 111 19.38 -2.84 -7.36
CA SER A 111 20.07 -4.09 -7.73
C SER A 111 20.57 -4.93 -6.55
N TRP A 112 20.70 -4.31 -5.38
CA TRP A 112 21.08 -5.01 -4.15
C TRP A 112 19.93 -5.81 -3.54
N ILE A 113 18.69 -5.61 -4.01
CA ILE A 113 17.50 -6.29 -3.48
C ILE A 113 17.46 -7.70 -4.10
N THR A 114 17.81 -8.70 -3.29
CA THR A 114 17.68 -10.11 -3.66
C THR A 114 16.31 -10.67 -3.27
N ASN A 115 15.98 -11.88 -3.73
CA ASN A 115 14.75 -12.57 -3.35
C ASN A 115 14.62 -12.71 -1.82
N ASP A 116 15.72 -13.00 -1.11
CA ASP A 116 15.72 -13.16 0.35
C ASP A 116 15.45 -11.82 1.05
N ILE A 117 16.12 -10.76 0.60
CA ILE A 117 15.89 -9.40 1.11
C ILE A 117 14.44 -8.99 0.87
N ALA A 118 13.91 -9.23 -0.33
CA ALA A 118 12.53 -8.92 -0.65
C ALA A 118 11.54 -9.69 0.24
N ARG A 119 11.78 -10.97 0.52
CA ARG A 119 10.96 -11.76 1.46
C ARG A 119 10.97 -11.15 2.86
N ILE A 120 12.13 -10.74 3.36
CA ILE A 120 12.25 -10.06 4.66
C ILE A 120 11.47 -8.75 4.65
N LEU A 121 11.61 -7.93 3.60
CA LEU A 121 10.87 -6.68 3.46
C LEU A 121 9.36 -6.91 3.41
N PHE A 122 8.89 -7.97 2.73
CA PHE A 122 7.48 -8.37 2.74
C PHE A 122 6.99 -8.72 4.15
N ILE A 123 7.75 -9.50 4.92
CA ILE A 123 7.40 -9.83 6.31
C ILE A 123 7.31 -8.56 7.15
N LEU A 124 8.31 -7.68 7.05
CA LEU A 124 8.31 -6.39 7.78
C LEU A 124 7.12 -5.52 7.37
N GLY A 125 6.79 -5.49 6.07
CA GLY A 125 5.61 -4.82 5.55
C GLY A 125 4.33 -5.36 6.19
N ILE A 126 4.13 -6.68 6.16
CA ILE A 126 2.94 -7.34 6.73
C ILE A 126 2.82 -7.01 8.23
N LEU A 127 3.91 -7.15 8.99
CA LEU A 127 3.92 -6.84 10.43
C LEU A 127 3.64 -5.36 10.69
N GLY A 128 4.23 -4.46 9.90
CA GLY A 128 3.99 -3.03 9.96
C GLY A 128 2.52 -2.68 9.67
N GLY A 129 1.91 -3.32 8.67
CA GLY A 129 0.50 -3.15 8.33
C GLY A 129 -0.43 -3.60 9.47
N VAL A 130 -0.16 -4.76 10.08
CA VAL A 130 -0.91 -5.26 11.24
C VAL A 130 -0.81 -4.29 12.42
N ALA A 131 0.40 -3.80 12.73
CA ALA A 131 0.61 -2.82 13.79
C ALA A 131 -0.13 -1.51 13.49
N PHE A 132 -0.06 -1.02 12.26
CA PHE A 132 -0.72 0.21 11.83
C PHE A 132 -2.25 0.15 11.98
N ILE A 133 -2.88 -0.93 11.52
CA ILE A 133 -4.33 -1.15 11.71
C ILE A 133 -4.68 -1.18 13.19
N SER A 134 -3.89 -1.90 13.99
CA SER A 134 -4.12 -2.04 15.44
C SER A 134 -4.13 -0.68 16.14
N VAL A 135 -3.15 0.17 15.82
CA VAL A 135 -3.07 1.55 16.34
C VAL A 135 -4.26 2.39 15.89
N ASN A 136 -4.63 2.33 14.60
CA ASN A 136 -5.77 3.10 14.08
C ASN A 136 -7.11 2.70 14.70
N VAL A 137 -7.34 1.40 14.91
CA VAL A 137 -8.53 0.89 15.60
C VAL A 137 -8.53 1.33 17.07
N MET A 138 -7.40 1.25 17.77
CA MET A 138 -7.30 1.73 19.16
C MET A 138 -7.58 3.23 19.27
N LEU A 139 -6.99 4.04 18.39
CA LEU A 139 -7.21 5.48 18.35
C LEU A 139 -8.68 5.81 18.08
N TYR A 140 -9.31 5.07 17.15
CA TYR A 140 -10.74 5.21 16.87
C TYR A 140 -11.60 4.99 18.12
N LEU A 141 -11.40 3.86 18.80
CA LEU A 141 -12.18 3.49 19.98
C LEU A 141 -11.99 4.49 21.11
N LYS A 142 -10.76 5.00 21.32
CA LYS A 142 -10.47 6.04 22.30
C LYS A 142 -11.19 7.35 21.99
N VAL A 143 -11.09 7.87 20.77
CA VAL A 143 -11.76 9.11 20.36
C VAL A 143 -13.28 8.98 20.49
N ARG A 144 -13.85 7.85 20.08
CA ARG A 144 -15.29 7.59 20.21
C ARG A 144 -15.74 7.60 21.68
N ARG A 145 -14.97 6.99 22.58
CA ARG A 145 -15.27 7.00 24.03
C ARG A 145 -15.25 8.41 24.61
N LEU A 146 -14.24 9.21 24.27
CA LEU A 146 -14.10 10.59 24.76
C LEU A 146 -15.26 11.48 24.31
N LEU A 147 -15.69 11.36 23.05
CA LEU A 147 -16.83 12.11 22.52
C LEU A 147 -18.16 11.71 23.20
N HIS A 148 -18.34 10.41 23.49
CA HIS A 148 -19.51 9.95 24.25
C HIS A 148 -19.52 10.48 25.69
N GLN A 149 -18.35 10.57 26.35
CA GLN A 149 -18.25 11.11 27.72
C GLN A 149 -18.54 12.62 27.77
N GLN A 150 -18.16 13.38 26.75
CA GLN A 150 -18.47 14.81 26.67
C GLN A 150 -19.94 15.11 26.32
N ALA A 151 -20.62 14.16 25.67
CA ALA A 151 -22.03 14.30 25.28
C ALA A 151 -23.03 13.96 26.40
N VAL A 152 -22.58 13.35 27.50
CA VAL A 152 -23.40 13.07 28.69
C VAL A 152 -23.08 14.15 29.73
N PRO A 153 -23.93 15.17 29.94
CA PRO A 153 -23.69 16.15 30.98
C PRO A 153 -23.73 15.46 32.35
N SER A 154 -22.69 15.67 33.15
CA SER A 154 -22.66 15.28 34.56
C SER A 154 -23.83 15.96 35.28
N SER A 155 -24.80 15.16 35.70
CA SER A 155 -25.88 15.57 36.61
C SER A 155 -25.41 15.52 38.05
#